data_AF-Q8GNG5-F1
#
_entry.id   AF-Q8GNG5-F1
#
_cell.length_a   1.000
_cell.length_b   1.000
_cell.length_c   1.000
_cell.angle_alpha   90.00
_cell.angle_beta   90.00
_cell.angle_gamma   90.00
#
_symmetry.space_group_name_H-M   'P 1'
#
loop_
_entity.id
_entity.type
_entity.pdbx_description
1 polymer ?
#
loop_
_entity_poly.entity_id
_entity_poly.type
_entity_poly.pdbx_seq_one_letter_code
_entity_poly.pdbx_strand_id
1 'polypeptide(L)'
;MIEILMEKLSNDGFWAISGALVGAFVGSLCGLLASLYLDLKRESNVKSAFYTEAEFLSNIMGSFLVAVVSESKKSKIDLAKNESFSGPLEIDFSVLDTLFLELYKTKNIPSSDHRQFVLNLSSQWKRICKMDVGRVEKIPNTSIYRVSPVKSKEIVFFLVDLLYHFNLLVEQQKKFKFVNENKFQTKAQPVFSKYKVDNSDLVEKIAKETAHW
;
A
#
# COMPACT_ATOMS: atom_id res chain seq x y z
N MET A 1 7.57 -77.85 -15.20
CA MET A 1 8.23 -77.10 -14.09
C MET A 1 8.87 -75.80 -14.58
N ILE A 2 9.55 -75.80 -15.73
CA ILE A 2 10.14 -74.59 -16.34
C ILE A 2 9.08 -73.60 -16.88
N GLU A 3 8.02 -74.08 -17.54
CA GLU A 3 6.93 -73.21 -18.04
C GLU A 3 6.19 -72.48 -16.91
N ILE A 4 5.83 -73.18 -15.84
CA ILE A 4 5.17 -72.59 -14.65
C ILE A 4 6.06 -71.51 -14.00
N LEU A 5 7.39 -71.69 -14.03
CA LEU A 5 8.34 -70.73 -13.49
C LEU A 5 8.45 -69.49 -14.40
N MET A 6 8.46 -69.66 -15.72
CA MET A 6 8.47 -68.57 -16.70
C MET A 6 7.18 -67.74 -16.69
N GLU A 7 6.03 -68.39 -16.56
CA GLU A 7 4.72 -67.74 -16.51
C GLU A 7 4.55 -66.89 -15.24
N LYS A 8 5.08 -67.39 -14.11
CA LYS A 8 5.10 -66.66 -12.83
C LYS A 8 6.04 -65.45 -12.87
N LEU A 9 7.23 -65.59 -13.45
CA LEU A 9 8.17 -64.48 -13.66
C LEU A 9 7.62 -63.39 -14.60
N SER A 10 6.90 -63.80 -15.65
CA SER A 10 6.23 -62.87 -16.57
C SER A 10 5.10 -62.08 -15.87
N ASN A 11 4.32 -62.75 -15.02
CA ASN A 11 3.22 -62.14 -14.29
C ASN A 11 3.75 -61.19 -13.20
N ASP A 12 4.72 -61.64 -12.41
CA ASP A 12 5.35 -60.82 -11.36
C ASP A 12 6.07 -59.60 -11.94
N GLY A 13 6.74 -59.76 -13.09
CA GLY A 13 7.36 -58.66 -13.85
C GLY A 13 6.33 -57.66 -14.39
N PHE A 14 5.20 -58.14 -14.91
CA PHE A 14 4.10 -57.28 -15.36
C PHE A 14 3.52 -56.45 -14.20
N TRP A 15 3.19 -57.08 -13.07
CA TRP A 15 2.66 -56.37 -11.90
C TRP A 15 3.67 -55.39 -11.29
N ALA A 16 4.96 -55.72 -11.29
CA ALA A 16 6.01 -54.82 -10.82
C ALA A 16 6.13 -53.58 -11.72
N ILE A 17 6.11 -53.74 -13.05
CA ILE A 17 6.16 -52.63 -14.01
C ILE A 17 4.89 -51.78 -13.92
N SER A 18 3.72 -52.40 -13.91
CA SER A 18 2.44 -51.69 -13.76
C SER A 18 2.35 -50.94 -12.42
N GLY A 19 2.80 -51.57 -11.32
CA GLY A 19 2.87 -50.95 -10.00
C GLY A 19 3.84 -49.77 -9.96
N ALA A 20 5.01 -49.89 -10.58
CA ALA A 20 5.97 -48.79 -10.70
C ALA A 20 5.42 -47.63 -11.55
N LEU A 21 4.70 -47.94 -12.64
CA LEU A 21 4.10 -46.93 -13.52
C LEU A 21 2.98 -46.15 -12.79
N VAL A 22 2.11 -46.87 -12.08
CA VAL A 22 1.04 -46.27 -11.26
C VAL A 22 1.64 -45.47 -10.10
N GLY A 23 2.66 -46.01 -9.42
CA GLY A 23 3.37 -45.32 -8.34
C GLY A 23 4.05 -44.03 -8.81
N ALA A 24 4.73 -44.06 -9.96
CA ALA A 24 5.34 -42.88 -10.57
C ALA A 24 4.29 -41.85 -11.01
N PHE A 25 3.17 -42.30 -11.59
CA PHE A 25 2.07 -41.44 -11.98
C PHE A 25 1.45 -40.73 -10.76
N VAL A 26 1.04 -41.50 -9.74
CA VAL A 26 0.45 -40.97 -8.49
C VAL A 26 1.46 -40.07 -7.77
N GLY A 27 2.72 -40.47 -7.68
CA GLY A 27 3.79 -39.66 -7.09
C GLY A 27 3.97 -38.32 -7.81
N SER A 28 3.98 -38.31 -9.14
CA SER A 28 4.09 -37.08 -9.92
C SER A 28 2.85 -36.19 -9.79
N LEU A 29 1.65 -36.79 -9.74
CA LEU A 29 0.39 -36.06 -9.55
C LEU A 29 0.33 -35.42 -8.16
N CYS A 30 0.68 -36.17 -7.11
CA CYS A 30 0.76 -35.64 -5.75
C CYS A 30 1.83 -34.55 -5.63
N GLY A 31 2.99 -34.73 -6.26
CA GLY A 31 4.04 -33.70 -6.32
C GLY A 31 3.58 -32.42 -7.02
N LEU A 32 2.85 -32.55 -8.13
CA LEU A 32 2.27 -31.42 -8.85
C LEU A 32 1.22 -30.69 -7.99
N LEU A 33 0.30 -31.43 -7.35
CA LEU A 33 -0.71 -30.83 -6.46
C LEU A 33 -0.07 -30.12 -5.26
N ALA A 34 0.96 -30.72 -4.65
CA ALA A 34 1.70 -30.09 -3.56
C ALA A 34 2.42 -28.81 -4.01
N SER A 35 3.04 -28.82 -5.19
CA SER A 35 3.65 -27.61 -5.79
C SER A 35 2.62 -26.52 -6.01
N LEU A 36 1.48 -26.84 -6.64
CA LEU A 36 0.40 -25.89 -6.87
C LEU A 36 -0.14 -25.30 -5.56
N TYR A 37 -0.29 -26.14 -4.53
CA TYR A 37 -0.73 -25.68 -3.21
C TYR A 37 0.26 -24.70 -2.57
N LEU A 38 1.56 -25.00 -2.63
CA LEU A 38 2.60 -24.13 -2.10
C LEU A 38 2.67 -22.80 -2.85
N ASP A 39 2.52 -22.83 -4.17
CA ASP A 39 2.48 -21.63 -5.01
C ASP A 39 1.29 -20.74 -4.66
N LEU A 40 0.09 -21.31 -4.51
CA LEU A 40 -1.11 -20.57 -4.08
C LEU A 40 -0.95 -19.99 -2.67
N LYS A 41 -0.36 -20.74 -1.74
CA LYS A 41 -0.10 -20.27 -0.37
C LYS A 41 0.88 -19.11 -0.36
N ARG A 42 1.98 -19.23 -1.13
CA ARG A 42 2.98 -18.17 -1.28
C ARG A 42 2.33 -16.92 -1.88
N GLU A 43 1.58 -17.07 -2.96
CA GLU A 43 0.85 -15.97 -3.60
C GLU A 43 -0.04 -15.23 -2.59
N SER A 44 -0.84 -15.97 -1.82
CA SER A 44 -1.73 -15.39 -0.81
C SER A 44 -0.95 -14.59 0.24
N ASN A 45 0.20 -15.11 0.69
CA ASN A 45 1.04 -14.43 1.67
C ASN A 45 1.65 -13.14 1.12
N VAL A 46 2.19 -13.17 -0.11
CA VAL A 46 2.77 -11.98 -0.76
C VAL A 46 1.68 -10.94 -0.99
N LYS A 47 0.48 -11.36 -1.41
CA LYS A 47 -0.67 -10.47 -1.58
C LYS A 47 -1.05 -9.79 -0.26
N SER A 48 -1.14 -10.57 0.83
CA SER A 48 -1.44 -10.01 2.15
C SER A 48 -0.36 -9.01 2.57
N ALA A 49 0.92 -9.37 2.43
CA ALA A 49 2.04 -8.51 2.77
C ALA A 49 2.02 -7.19 1.98
N PHE A 50 1.70 -7.22 0.68
CA PHE A 50 1.58 -6.02 -0.15
C PHE A 50 0.53 -5.04 0.40
N TYR A 51 -0.66 -5.50 0.73
CA TYR A 51 -1.71 -4.62 1.26
C TYR A 51 -1.44 -4.17 2.70
N THR A 52 -0.84 -5.03 3.52
CA THR A 52 -0.38 -4.64 4.87
C THR A 52 0.69 -3.55 4.80
N GLU A 53 1.65 -3.66 3.88
CA GLU A 53 2.67 -2.63 3.67
C GLU A 53 2.05 -1.32 3.16
N ALA A 54 1.12 -1.41 2.20
CA ALA A 54 0.39 -0.24 1.72
C ALA A 54 -0.39 0.47 2.85
N GLU A 55 -1.03 -0.30 3.74
CA GLU A 55 -1.71 0.23 4.92
C GLU A 55 -0.74 0.86 5.92
N PHE A 56 0.40 0.23 6.17
CA PHE A 56 1.45 0.78 7.03
C PHE A 56 1.97 2.12 6.52
N LEU A 57 2.31 2.22 5.24
CA LEU A 57 2.74 3.46 4.60
C LEU A 57 1.65 4.54 4.67
N SER A 58 0.40 4.15 4.39
CA SER A 58 -0.77 5.02 4.51
C SER A 58 -0.91 5.58 5.94
N ASN A 59 -0.63 4.79 6.98
CA ASN A 59 -0.71 5.24 8.37
C ASN A 59 0.41 6.22 8.75
N ILE A 60 1.63 6.05 8.23
CA ILE A 60 2.72 7.02 8.40
C ILE A 60 2.32 8.37 7.79
N MET A 61 1.86 8.35 6.54
CA MET A 61 1.45 9.56 5.82
C MET A 61 0.22 10.22 6.47
N GLY A 62 -0.72 9.41 6.97
CA GLY A 62 -1.90 9.89 7.68
C GLY A 62 -1.57 10.54 9.03
N SER A 63 -0.56 10.03 9.74
CA SER A 63 -0.07 10.67 10.97
C SER A 63 0.50 12.06 10.68
N PHE A 64 1.20 12.22 9.56
CA PHE A 64 1.67 13.52 9.10
C PHE A 64 0.50 14.45 8.72
N LEU A 65 -0.56 13.94 8.06
CA LEU A 65 -1.78 14.72 7.81
C LEU A 65 -2.38 15.27 9.11
N VAL A 66 -2.52 14.43 10.14
CA VAL A 66 -3.06 14.84 11.46
C VAL A 66 -2.22 15.97 12.05
N ALA A 67 -0.88 15.85 11.99
CA ALA A 67 0.03 16.87 12.48
C ALA A 67 -0.12 18.20 11.73
N VAL A 68 -0.11 18.18 10.40
CA VAL A 68 -0.27 19.39 9.57
C VAL A 68 -1.59 20.10 9.89
N VAL A 69 -2.69 19.35 10.01
CA VAL A 69 -4.00 19.94 10.33
C VAL A 69 -4.01 20.57 11.73
N SER A 70 -3.47 19.85 12.73
CA SER A 70 -3.39 20.33 14.11
C SER A 70 -2.53 21.61 14.23
N GLU A 71 -1.36 21.59 13.61
CA GLU A 71 -0.40 22.71 13.62
C GLU A 71 -0.95 23.93 12.86
N SER A 72 -1.64 23.70 11.75
CA SER A 72 -2.30 24.79 11.00
C SER A 72 -3.37 25.50 11.82
N LYS A 73 -4.09 24.80 12.71
CA LYS A 73 -5.07 25.45 13.61
C LYS A 73 -4.38 26.36 14.63
N LYS A 74 -3.20 25.97 15.12
CA LYS A 74 -2.45 26.75 16.13
C LYS A 74 -1.88 28.06 15.58
N SER A 75 -1.57 28.14 14.28
CA SER A 75 -0.95 29.28 13.58
C SER A 75 0.45 29.70 14.07
N LYS A 76 0.75 29.49 15.35
CA LYS A 76 2.06 29.69 16.00
C LYS A 76 2.36 28.50 16.90
N ILE A 77 3.64 28.18 17.03
CA ILE A 77 4.14 27.08 17.86
C ILE A 77 5.25 27.65 18.75
N ASP A 78 5.10 27.52 20.07
CA ASP A 78 6.05 28.04 21.06
C ASP A 78 6.82 26.91 21.74
N LEU A 79 8.09 26.74 21.36
CA LEU A 79 8.93 25.68 21.93
C LEU A 79 9.18 25.87 23.43
N ALA A 80 9.08 27.10 23.97
CA ALA A 80 9.23 27.35 25.40
C ALA A 80 8.04 26.81 26.22
N LYS A 81 6.91 26.52 25.57
CA LYS A 81 5.72 25.91 26.18
C LYS A 81 5.64 24.40 25.95
N ASN A 82 6.76 23.76 25.59
CA ASN A 82 6.83 22.35 25.19
C ASN A 82 5.91 22.00 24.01
N GLU A 83 5.60 22.97 23.14
CA GLU A 83 4.94 22.67 21.88
C GLU A 83 5.96 22.15 20.87
N SER A 84 5.51 21.27 19.98
CA SER A 84 6.34 20.71 18.91
C SER A 84 5.61 20.79 17.57
N PHE A 85 6.38 20.69 16.49
CA PHE A 85 5.86 20.48 15.15
C PHE A 85 6.50 19.25 14.53
N SER A 86 5.80 18.66 13.56
CA SER A 86 6.22 17.45 12.86
C SER A 86 6.51 17.78 11.40
N GLY A 87 7.57 17.16 10.87
CA GLY A 87 7.87 17.12 9.44
C GLY A 87 7.53 15.75 8.84
N PRO A 88 7.46 15.64 7.51
CA PRO A 88 7.29 14.36 6.84
C PRO A 88 8.54 13.51 7.02
N LEU A 89 8.36 12.22 7.29
CA LEU A 89 9.46 11.27 7.41
C LEU A 89 9.99 10.89 6.02
N GLU A 90 11.28 10.57 5.94
CA GLU A 90 11.82 9.86 4.79
C GLU A 90 11.27 8.43 4.80
N ILE A 91 10.65 8.04 3.70
CA ILE A 91 9.99 6.74 3.55
C ILE A 91 10.72 5.96 2.46
N ASP A 92 11.15 4.74 2.80
CA ASP A 92 11.63 3.77 1.83
C ASP A 92 10.45 2.98 1.26
N PHE A 93 10.30 2.99 -0.05
CA PHE A 93 9.25 2.26 -0.77
C PHE A 93 9.73 0.91 -1.33
N SER A 94 10.99 0.55 -1.10
CA SER A 94 11.63 -0.66 -1.65
C SER A 94 10.88 -1.95 -1.31
N VAL A 95 10.32 -2.05 -0.10
CA VAL A 95 9.54 -3.19 0.36
C VAL A 95 8.26 -3.33 -0.46
N LEU A 96 7.50 -2.24 -0.61
CA LEU A 96 6.29 -2.22 -1.41
C LEU A 96 6.58 -2.54 -2.88
N ASP A 97 7.64 -1.95 -3.45
CA ASP A 97 8.05 -2.20 -4.83
C ASP A 97 8.46 -3.66 -5.05
N THR A 98 9.16 -4.26 -4.09
CA THR A 98 9.58 -5.67 -4.14
C THR A 98 8.36 -6.60 -4.09
N LEU A 99 7.43 -6.36 -3.17
CA LEU A 99 6.18 -7.11 -3.05
C LEU A 99 5.33 -6.98 -4.32
N PHE A 100 5.25 -5.78 -4.89
CA PHE A 100 4.57 -5.54 -6.16
C PHE A 100 5.20 -6.33 -7.31
N LEU A 101 6.53 -6.35 -7.43
CA LEU A 101 7.23 -7.12 -8.45
C LEU A 101 7.05 -8.63 -8.29
N GLU A 102 6.99 -9.15 -7.06
CA GLU A 102 6.72 -10.56 -6.81
C GLU A 102 5.29 -10.95 -7.21
N LEU A 103 4.31 -10.07 -6.94
CA LEU A 103 2.94 -10.24 -7.43
C LEU A 103 2.87 -10.19 -8.95
N TYR A 104 3.54 -9.22 -9.57
CA TYR A 104 3.59 -9.06 -11.01
C TYR A 104 4.10 -10.34 -11.72
N LYS A 105 5.14 -10.98 -11.16
CA LYS A 105 5.71 -12.25 -11.68
C LYS A 105 4.74 -13.43 -11.56
N THR A 106 3.89 -13.45 -10.54
CA THR A 106 2.91 -14.53 -10.30
C THR A 106 1.59 -14.32 -11.06
N LYS A 107 1.56 -13.41 -12.05
CA LYS A 107 0.35 -12.98 -12.80
C LYS A 107 -0.80 -12.50 -11.91
N ASN A 108 -0.50 -12.13 -10.66
CA ASN A 108 -1.47 -11.56 -9.73
C ASN A 108 -1.21 -10.07 -9.52
N ILE A 109 -2.29 -9.37 -9.20
CA ILE A 109 -2.39 -7.90 -9.12
C ILE A 109 -1.62 -7.16 -10.25
N PRO A 110 -2.13 -7.17 -11.49
CA PRO A 110 -1.49 -6.48 -12.60
C PRO A 110 -2.48 -5.54 -13.32
N SER A 111 -3.37 -4.84 -12.59
CA SER A 111 -4.14 -3.78 -13.25
C SER A 111 -3.20 -2.61 -13.56
N SER A 112 -3.44 -1.93 -14.68
CA SER A 112 -2.71 -0.71 -15.03
C SER A 112 -2.75 0.31 -13.88
N ASP A 113 -3.85 0.37 -13.14
CA ASP A 113 -4.03 1.26 -12.01
C ASP A 113 -3.10 0.93 -10.83
N HIS A 114 -2.95 -0.35 -10.47
CA HIS A 114 -2.01 -0.75 -9.42
C HIS A 114 -0.57 -0.34 -9.78
N ARG A 115 -0.18 -0.61 -11.02
CA ARG A 115 1.16 -0.23 -11.53
C ARG A 115 1.35 1.28 -11.50
N GLN A 116 0.35 2.02 -11.99
CA GLN A 116 0.40 3.48 -11.98
C GLN A 116 0.46 4.05 -10.56
N PHE A 117 -0.25 3.45 -9.60
CA PHE A 117 -0.18 3.89 -8.20
C PHE A 117 1.20 3.66 -7.59
N VAL A 118 1.71 2.42 -7.64
CA VAL A 118 2.99 2.05 -7.01
C VAL A 118 4.16 2.86 -7.60
N LEU A 119 4.24 2.96 -8.94
CA LEU A 119 5.35 3.66 -9.60
C LEU A 119 5.37 5.17 -9.32
N ASN A 120 4.21 5.78 -9.03
CA ASN A 120 4.12 7.21 -8.76
C ASN A 120 4.24 7.54 -7.26
N LEU A 121 4.12 6.55 -6.38
CA LEU A 121 4.02 6.79 -4.95
C LEU A 121 5.24 7.56 -4.38
N SER A 122 6.45 7.12 -4.70
CA SER A 122 7.68 7.78 -4.25
C SER A 122 7.78 9.24 -4.73
N SER A 123 7.38 9.50 -5.97
CA SER A 123 7.45 10.86 -6.54
C SER A 123 6.39 11.78 -5.91
N GLN A 124 5.18 11.29 -5.66
CA GLN A 124 4.13 12.05 -4.97
C GLN A 124 4.52 12.35 -3.52
N TRP A 125 5.07 11.38 -2.79
CA TRP A 125 5.55 11.62 -1.42
C TRP A 125 6.69 12.66 -1.40
N LYS A 126 7.69 12.52 -2.28
CA LYS A 126 8.78 13.49 -2.41
C LYS A 126 8.28 14.90 -2.72
N ARG A 127 7.23 15.03 -3.54
CA ARG A 127 6.59 16.31 -3.83
C ARG A 127 6.02 16.93 -2.55
N ILE A 128 5.28 16.14 -1.75
CA ILE A 128 4.72 16.60 -0.47
C ILE A 128 5.83 17.03 0.49
N CYS A 129 6.93 16.27 0.60
CA CYS A 129 8.07 16.65 1.41
C CYS A 129 8.69 17.99 0.98
N LYS A 130 8.78 18.24 -0.33
CA LYS A 130 9.28 19.53 -0.84
C LYS A 130 8.32 20.68 -0.54
N MET A 131 7.01 20.45 -0.55
CA MET A 131 6.00 21.46 -0.22
C MET A 131 6.02 21.83 1.27
N ASP A 132 6.45 20.92 2.14
CA ASP A 132 6.62 21.18 3.57
C ASP A 132 7.74 22.17 3.90
N VAL A 133 8.72 22.34 3.00
CA VAL A 133 9.83 23.27 3.20
C VAL A 133 9.31 24.69 3.40
N GLY A 134 9.63 25.28 4.56
CA GLY A 134 9.16 26.61 4.94
C GLY A 134 7.66 26.68 5.25
N ARG A 135 7.01 25.57 5.57
CA ARG A 135 5.67 25.59 6.20
C ARG A 135 5.75 26.15 7.61
N VAL A 136 6.80 25.83 8.34
CA VAL A 136 7.04 26.29 9.72
C VAL A 136 8.33 27.11 9.74
N GLU A 137 8.23 28.39 10.09
CA GLU A 137 9.35 29.34 10.05
C GLU A 137 9.59 29.96 11.42
N LYS A 138 10.86 29.98 11.86
CA LYS A 138 11.22 30.59 13.14
C LYS A 138 11.08 32.11 13.08
N ILE A 139 10.39 32.69 14.06
CA ILE A 139 10.36 34.14 14.22
C ILE A 139 11.71 34.57 14.83
N PRO A 140 12.46 35.50 14.19
CA PRO A 140 13.76 35.93 14.66
C PRO A 140 13.76 36.34 16.14
N ASN A 141 14.81 35.95 16.87
CA ASN A 141 15.01 36.27 18.28
C ASN A 141 13.90 35.79 19.25
N THR A 142 13.11 34.78 18.87
CA THR A 142 12.09 34.17 19.75
C THR A 142 12.17 32.65 19.76
N SER A 143 11.47 32.01 20.70
CA SER A 143 11.16 30.57 20.73
C SER A 143 9.97 30.18 19.85
N ILE A 144 9.39 31.15 19.13
CA ILE A 144 8.12 31.02 18.43
C ILE A 144 8.36 30.74 16.96
N TYR A 145 7.60 29.80 16.43
CA TYR A 145 7.53 29.46 15.03
C TYR A 145 6.17 29.86 14.47
N ARG A 146 6.15 30.40 13.26
CA ARG A 146 4.93 30.70 12.51
C ARG A 146 4.62 29.54 11.58
N VAL A 147 3.37 29.09 11.60
CA VAL A 147 2.87 28.07 10.67
C VAL A 147 2.17 28.78 9.51
N SER A 148 2.58 28.46 8.28
CA SER A 148 1.96 29.00 7.06
C SER A 148 0.62 28.32 6.80
N PRO A 149 -0.51 29.04 6.88
CA PRO A 149 -1.83 28.45 6.62
C PRO A 149 -1.99 28.08 5.14
N VAL A 150 -1.37 28.82 4.22
CA VAL A 150 -1.45 28.55 2.78
C VAL A 150 -0.75 27.23 2.45
N LYS A 151 0.51 27.06 2.85
CA LYS A 151 1.25 25.81 2.62
C LYS A 151 0.60 24.62 3.31
N SER A 152 0.05 24.82 4.52
CA SER A 152 -0.64 23.75 5.24
C SER A 152 -1.87 23.25 4.47
N LYS A 153 -2.68 24.15 3.89
CA LYS A 153 -3.83 23.76 3.05
C LYS A 153 -3.41 23.01 1.79
N GLU A 154 -2.37 23.48 1.10
CA GLU A 154 -1.85 22.82 -0.10
C GLU A 154 -1.36 21.40 0.21
N ILE A 155 -0.59 21.23 1.28
CA ILE A 155 -0.13 19.91 1.73
C ILE A 155 -1.31 19.01 2.09
N VAL A 156 -2.31 19.52 2.81
CA VAL A 156 -3.54 18.77 3.13
C VAL A 156 -4.25 18.32 1.85
N PHE A 157 -4.35 19.18 0.84
CA PHE A 157 -4.96 18.84 -0.44
C PHE A 157 -4.29 17.63 -1.10
N PHE A 158 -2.97 17.67 -1.28
CA PHE A 158 -2.24 16.57 -1.92
C PHE A 158 -2.17 15.31 -1.06
N LEU A 159 -2.05 15.44 0.27
CA LEU A 159 -2.07 14.32 1.19
C LEU A 159 -3.41 13.59 1.17
N VAL A 160 -4.54 14.32 1.17
CA VAL A 160 -5.86 13.73 1.08
C VAL A 160 -6.03 12.96 -0.22
N ASP A 161 -5.60 13.53 -1.35
CA ASP A 161 -5.68 12.83 -2.63
C ASP A 161 -4.87 11.52 -2.62
N LEU A 162 -3.63 11.56 -2.12
CA LEU A 162 -2.79 10.38 -2.01
C LEU A 162 -3.39 9.32 -1.07
N LEU A 163 -3.82 9.73 0.12
CA LEU A 163 -4.39 8.85 1.14
C LEU A 163 -5.74 8.26 0.72
N TYR A 164 -6.53 9.00 -0.05
CA TYR A 164 -7.77 8.50 -0.64
C TYR A 164 -7.48 7.31 -1.56
N HIS A 165 -6.51 7.42 -2.45
CA HIS A 165 -6.13 6.33 -3.35
C HIS A 165 -5.47 5.16 -2.61
N PHE A 166 -4.74 5.39 -1.52
CA PHE A 166 -4.31 4.32 -0.62
C PHE A 166 -5.48 3.56 0.00
N ASN A 167 -6.50 4.27 0.49
CA ASN A 167 -7.69 3.63 1.05
C ASN A 167 -8.39 2.78 0.00
N LEU A 168 -8.58 3.31 -1.22
CA LEU A 168 -9.13 2.53 -2.33
C LEU A 168 -8.29 1.30 -2.66
N LEU A 169 -6.95 1.42 -2.66
CA LEU A 169 -6.05 0.29 -2.91
C LEU A 169 -6.23 -0.82 -1.88
N VAL A 170 -6.24 -0.46 -0.60
CA VAL A 170 -6.34 -1.41 0.53
C VAL A 170 -7.74 -2.04 0.60
N GLU A 171 -8.79 -1.26 0.44
CA GLU A 171 -10.18 -1.73 0.55
C GLU A 171 -10.62 -2.55 -0.68
N GLN A 172 -10.29 -2.09 -1.89
CA GLN A 172 -10.75 -2.74 -3.12
C GLN A 172 -9.80 -3.84 -3.59
N GLN A 173 -8.54 -3.82 -3.15
CA GLN A 173 -7.50 -4.78 -3.49
C GLN A 173 -7.46 -5.09 -5.00
N LYS A 174 -7.71 -6.35 -5.41
CA LYS A 174 -7.70 -6.79 -6.81
C LYS A 174 -8.61 -5.96 -7.73
N LYS A 175 -9.62 -5.28 -7.18
CA LYS A 175 -10.57 -4.43 -7.91
C LYS A 175 -10.18 -2.96 -7.95
N PHE A 176 -9.05 -2.57 -7.34
CA PHE A 176 -8.60 -1.19 -7.31
C PHE A 176 -8.49 -0.60 -8.71
N LYS A 177 -9.09 0.57 -8.85
CA LYS A 177 -9.06 1.42 -10.03
C LYS A 177 -9.03 2.87 -9.61
N PHE A 178 -8.39 3.72 -10.42
CA PHE A 178 -8.55 5.15 -10.28
C PHE A 178 -10.00 5.53 -10.62
N VAL A 179 -10.65 6.22 -9.68
CA VAL A 179 -11.99 6.77 -9.88
C VAL A 179 -11.82 8.24 -10.25
N ASN A 180 -12.51 8.70 -11.29
CA ASN A 180 -12.62 10.12 -11.63
C ASN A 180 -13.51 10.85 -10.61
N GLU A 181 -13.07 10.86 -9.36
CA GLU A 181 -13.59 11.78 -8.35
C GLU A 181 -12.68 13.00 -8.35
N ASN A 182 -13.26 14.17 -8.64
CA ASN A 182 -12.51 15.42 -8.72
C ASN A 182 -12.79 16.32 -7.52
N LYS A 183 -13.87 16.06 -6.77
CA LYS A 183 -14.25 16.87 -5.62
C LYS A 183 -13.40 16.51 -4.43
N PHE A 184 -12.63 17.49 -3.95
CA PHE A 184 -11.84 17.38 -2.73
C PHE A 184 -12.69 16.91 -1.54
N GLN A 185 -13.90 17.46 -1.38
CA GLN A 185 -14.78 17.13 -0.26
C GLN A 185 -15.12 15.63 -0.21
N THR A 186 -15.40 15.01 -1.36
CA THR A 186 -15.69 13.56 -1.44
C THR A 186 -14.48 12.72 -1.06
N LYS A 187 -13.26 13.15 -1.42
CA LYS A 187 -12.01 12.47 -1.04
C LYS A 187 -11.65 12.69 0.43
N ALA A 188 -11.87 13.89 0.93
CA ALA A 188 -11.51 14.30 2.29
C ALA A 188 -12.32 13.55 3.35
N GLN A 189 -13.62 13.32 3.12
CA GLN A 189 -14.49 12.67 4.10
C GLN A 189 -13.99 11.28 4.56
N PRO A 190 -13.74 10.29 3.67
CA PRO A 190 -13.23 8.98 4.09
C PRO A 190 -11.83 9.07 4.71
N VAL A 191 -10.96 9.95 4.21
CA VAL A 191 -9.60 10.12 4.75
C VAL A 191 -9.65 10.70 6.17
N PHE A 192 -10.38 11.79 6.38
CA PHE A 192 -10.49 12.45 7.68
C PHE A 192 -11.18 11.56 8.70
N SER A 193 -12.18 10.78 8.27
CA SER A 193 -12.80 9.77 9.12
C SER A 193 -11.81 8.69 9.57
N LYS A 194 -11.03 8.11 8.64
CA LYS A 194 -10.01 7.09 8.95
C LYS A 194 -8.99 7.59 9.98
N TYR A 195 -8.51 8.83 9.83
CA TYR A 195 -7.48 9.41 10.70
C TYR A 195 -8.02 10.25 11.87
N LYS A 196 -9.35 10.23 12.09
CA LYS A 196 -10.01 10.99 13.18
C LYS A 196 -9.67 12.48 13.17
N VAL A 197 -9.60 13.08 11.99
CA VAL A 197 -9.37 14.51 11.81
C VAL A 197 -10.71 15.24 11.81
N ASP A 198 -11.03 15.92 12.91
CA ASP A 198 -12.22 16.77 12.98
C ASP A 198 -11.89 18.21 12.56
N ASN A 199 -12.18 18.54 11.30
CA ASN A 199 -11.95 19.88 10.75
C ASN A 199 -12.81 20.18 9.51
N SER A 200 -14.14 20.16 9.66
CA SER A 200 -15.11 20.50 8.61
C SER A 200 -14.82 21.85 7.96
N ASP A 201 -14.44 22.85 8.75
CA ASP A 201 -14.14 24.21 8.27
C ASP A 201 -12.94 24.24 7.32
N LEU A 202 -11.91 23.42 7.58
CA LEU A 202 -10.76 23.30 6.69
C LEU A 202 -11.16 22.62 5.38
N VAL A 203 -12.02 21.61 5.44
CA VAL A 203 -12.52 20.93 4.23
C VAL A 203 -13.27 21.92 3.34
N GLU A 204 -14.17 22.73 3.91
CA GLU A 204 -14.90 23.74 3.15
C GLU A 204 -13.98 24.81 2.55
N LYS A 205 -12.99 25.29 3.33
CA LYS A 205 -12.03 26.30 2.85
C LYS A 205 -11.22 25.79 1.68
N ILE A 206 -10.68 24.58 1.78
CA ILE A 206 -9.91 23.96 0.69
C ILE A 206 -10.83 23.68 -0.51
N ALA A 207 -12.03 23.15 -0.30
CA ALA A 207 -12.98 22.87 -1.39
C ALA A 207 -13.36 24.14 -2.17
N LYS A 208 -13.53 25.29 -1.51
CA LYS A 208 -13.81 26.57 -2.17
C LYS A 208 -12.62 27.09 -2.98
N GLU A 209 -11.41 26.99 -2.42
CA GLU A 209 -10.18 27.46 -3.07
C GLU A 209 -9.78 26.59 -4.28
N THR A 210 -10.10 25.30 -4.23
CA THR A 210 -9.71 24.30 -5.24
C THR A 210 -10.78 24.03 -6.29
N ALA A 211 -11.99 24.60 -6.15
CA ALA A 211 -13.03 24.52 -7.18
C ALA A 211 -12.63 25.14 -8.54
N HIS A 212 -11.52 25.89 -8.57
CA HIS A 212 -10.98 26.58 -9.74
C HIS A 212 -9.60 26.06 -10.17
N TRP A 213 -9.08 25.02 -9.51
CA TRP A 213 -7.80 24.37 -9.84
C TRP A 213 -8.04 23.18 -10.75
#